data_AF-A0A7W0RTR8-F1
#
_entry.id   AF-A0A7W0RTR8-F1
#
_cell.length_a   1.000
_cell.length_b   1.000
_cell.length_c   1.000
_cell.angle_alpha   90.00
_cell.angle_beta   90.00
_cell.angle_gamma   90.00
#
_symmetry.space_group_name_H-M   'P 1'
#
loop_
_entity.id
_entity.type
_entity.pdbx_description
1 polymer ?
#
loop_
_entity_poly.entity_id
_entity_poly.type
_entity_poly.pdbx_seq_one_letter_code
_entity_poly.pdbx_strand_id
1 'polypeptide(L)'
;MFAAGCGKLQAGSLRSPDRKGVSAHLADRRFLATLQAHFMATSSSTPLNNSLAHQLANFACTLQYEDLGKNTVHEVKRRLIDSLGCALGAWNGKPCTIARGLATEFSAKKGATVIGTSHKAPPDWAAFANGCCIRYFDYNDTYLSKEPAHPSDNFSAVLSIGEAVGASGKEIITAVAIAYEVQCRFCDQASIRARGWDHVTYGAFSTALACAYLMKLDAEQTRHAVN
;
A
#
# COMPACT_ATOMS: atom_id res chain seq x y z
N MET A 1 -15.84 11.96 -37.27
CA MET A 1 -15.00 12.18 -38.47
C MET A 1 -14.54 13.63 -38.44
N PHE A 2 -13.39 13.90 -37.84
CA PHE A 2 -12.53 15.05 -38.14
C PHE A 2 -11.14 14.69 -37.60
N ALA A 3 -10.25 14.39 -38.53
CA ALA A 3 -8.83 14.14 -38.32
C ALA A 3 -8.09 15.19 -39.14
N ALA A 4 -7.03 15.77 -38.56
CA ALA A 4 -5.70 15.88 -39.17
C ALA A 4 -4.83 16.88 -38.40
N GLY A 5 -3.59 16.49 -38.11
CA GLY A 5 -2.50 17.43 -37.95
C GLY A 5 -1.75 17.37 -36.62
N CYS A 6 -0.95 16.30 -36.40
CA CYS A 6 0.23 16.45 -35.55
C CYS A 6 1.42 15.81 -36.26
N GLY A 7 2.31 16.67 -36.75
CA GLY A 7 3.50 16.32 -37.50
C GLY A 7 4.54 15.63 -36.66
N LYS A 8 5.28 14.74 -37.31
CA LYS A 8 6.51 14.12 -36.81
C LYS A 8 7.56 15.22 -36.58
N LEU A 9 8.07 15.36 -35.35
CA LEU A 9 9.35 16.01 -35.10
C LEU A 9 10.41 14.92 -34.90
N GLN A 10 11.33 14.87 -35.86
CA GLN A 10 12.53 14.04 -35.82
C GLN A 10 13.56 14.59 -34.83
N ALA A 11 14.35 13.66 -34.30
CA ALA A 11 15.34 13.84 -33.26
C ALA A 11 16.48 14.82 -33.64
N GLY A 12 16.74 15.77 -32.74
CA GLY A 12 17.92 16.63 -32.72
C GLY A 12 18.47 16.76 -31.30
N SER A 13 19.48 15.96 -31.01
CA SER A 13 20.52 16.11 -29.98
C SER A 13 20.33 17.21 -28.90
N LEU A 14 19.73 16.84 -27.77
CA LEU A 14 20.03 17.44 -26.47
C LEU A 14 20.36 16.29 -25.51
N ARG A 15 21.65 16.11 -25.22
CA ARG A 15 22.13 15.18 -24.19
C ARG A 15 21.62 15.66 -22.82
N SER A 16 20.60 14.99 -22.28
CA SER A 16 20.18 15.19 -20.88
C SER A 16 21.09 14.38 -19.95
N PRO A 17 21.52 14.92 -18.79
CA PRO A 17 22.33 14.18 -17.82
C PRO A 17 21.53 13.01 -17.23
N ASP A 18 22.22 11.87 -17.12
CA ASP A 18 21.96 10.68 -16.31
C ASP A 18 20.55 10.53 -15.66
N ARG A 19 19.67 9.74 -16.27
CA ARG A 19 18.41 9.26 -15.67
C ARG A 19 18.68 8.11 -14.69
N LYS A 20 19.40 8.39 -13.61
CA LYS A 20 19.55 7.49 -12.45
C LYS A 20 19.23 8.27 -11.18
N GLY A 21 18.12 7.91 -10.52
CA GLY A 21 17.56 8.64 -9.38
C GLY A 21 16.34 9.39 -9.86
N VAL A 22 15.12 8.87 -9.66
CA VAL A 22 14.35 9.12 -8.42
C VAL A 22 13.59 7.87 -7.93
N SER A 23 13.64 6.72 -8.64
CA SER A 23 12.81 5.54 -8.30
C SER A 23 13.45 4.52 -7.33
N ALA A 24 14.69 4.72 -6.89
CA ALA A 24 15.49 3.65 -6.28
C ALA A 24 15.57 3.66 -4.73
N HIS A 25 15.02 4.66 -4.04
CA HIS A 25 15.32 4.85 -2.61
C HIS A 25 14.42 4.11 -1.62
N LEU A 26 13.28 3.57 -2.07
CA LEU A 26 12.45 2.66 -1.26
C LEU A 26 12.82 1.18 -1.45
N ALA A 27 13.62 0.87 -2.48
CA ALA A 27 14.13 -0.47 -2.79
C ALA A 27 15.67 -0.52 -2.71
N ASP A 28 16.27 0.08 -1.68
CA ASP A 28 17.70 -0.11 -1.44
C ASP A 28 17.95 -1.60 -1.15
N ARG A 29 18.81 -2.25 -1.94
CA ARG A 29 19.20 -3.65 -1.73
C ARG A 29 19.75 -3.93 -0.32
N ARG A 30 20.19 -2.89 0.40
CA ARG A 30 20.59 -2.98 1.81
C ARG A 30 19.41 -3.13 2.79
N PHE A 31 18.23 -2.60 2.46
CA PHE A 31 16.99 -2.80 3.23
C PHE A 31 16.58 -4.28 3.24
N LEU A 32 16.67 -4.95 2.08
CA LEU A 32 16.36 -6.36 1.92
C LEU A 32 17.38 -7.28 2.63
N ALA A 33 18.66 -6.88 2.70
CA ALA A 33 19.73 -7.67 3.31
C ALA A 33 19.64 -7.75 4.85
N THR A 34 19.23 -6.67 5.52
CA THR A 34 19.07 -6.64 6.99
C THR A 34 17.88 -7.52 7.45
N LEU A 35 16.81 -7.60 6.65
CA LEU A 35 15.66 -8.46 6.91
C LEU A 35 15.94 -9.95 6.65
N GLN A 36 16.77 -10.26 5.65
CA GLN A 36 17.17 -11.63 5.35
C GLN A 36 17.97 -12.26 6.52
N ALA A 37 18.74 -11.46 7.26
CA ALA A 37 19.45 -11.91 8.46
C ALA A 37 18.49 -12.23 9.63
N HIS A 38 17.40 -11.48 9.79
CA HIS A 38 16.37 -11.77 10.80
C HIS A 38 15.55 -13.03 10.44
N PHE A 39 15.29 -13.22 9.15
CA PHE A 39 14.59 -14.40 8.60
C PHE A 39 15.38 -15.71 8.78
N MET A 40 16.72 -15.64 8.82
CA MET A 40 17.59 -16.82 9.00
C MET A 40 17.86 -17.17 10.47
N ALA A 41 17.65 -16.25 11.40
CA ALA A 41 18.01 -16.45 12.82
C ALA A 41 16.96 -17.24 13.64
N THR A 42 15.75 -17.47 13.10
CA THR A 42 14.63 -18.10 13.82
C THR A 42 14.43 -19.58 13.49
N SER A 43 15.33 -20.20 12.72
CA SER A 43 15.21 -21.61 12.35
C SER A 43 15.78 -22.55 13.42
N SER A 44 15.04 -22.76 14.52
CA SER A 44 15.25 -23.95 15.35
C SER A 44 13.94 -24.53 15.87
N SER A 45 13.55 -25.66 15.25
CA SER A 45 12.71 -26.78 15.69
C SER A 45 11.26 -26.54 16.16
N THR A 46 10.27 -26.84 15.29
CA THR A 46 9.17 -27.84 15.46
C THR A 46 8.45 -28.01 14.11
N PRO A 47 8.09 -29.24 13.62
CA PRO A 47 7.45 -29.41 12.32
C PRO A 47 5.91 -29.34 12.41
N LEU A 48 5.40 -28.12 12.53
CA LEU A 48 4.07 -27.72 12.08
C LEU A 48 4.29 -26.36 11.39
N ASN A 49 3.69 -26.12 10.23
CA ASN A 49 3.46 -24.77 9.69
C ASN A 49 4.61 -23.99 8.99
N ASN A 50 5.03 -24.43 7.80
CA ASN A 50 5.97 -23.73 6.90
C ASN A 50 5.32 -23.02 5.69
N SER A 51 3.99 -22.83 5.66
CA SER A 51 3.34 -22.20 4.49
C SER A 51 3.72 -20.71 4.34
N LEU A 52 3.60 -20.17 3.13
CA LEU A 52 3.84 -18.75 2.87
C LEU A 52 2.94 -17.85 3.74
N ALA A 53 1.69 -18.25 3.96
CA ALA A 53 0.77 -17.53 4.84
C ALA A 53 1.27 -17.46 6.29
N HIS A 54 1.86 -18.55 6.82
CA HIS A 54 2.47 -18.51 8.17
C HIS A 54 3.67 -17.55 8.21
N GLN A 55 4.52 -17.57 7.18
CA GLN A 55 5.69 -16.69 7.11
C GLN A 55 5.28 -15.21 7.06
N LEU A 56 4.27 -14.89 6.26
CA LEU A 56 3.72 -13.53 6.14
C LEU A 56 3.04 -13.07 7.44
N ALA A 57 2.27 -13.95 8.08
CA ALA A 57 1.63 -13.65 9.36
C ALA A 57 2.67 -13.38 10.46
N ASN A 58 3.69 -14.24 10.58
CA ASN A 58 4.78 -14.05 11.53
C ASN A 58 5.53 -12.74 11.27
N PHE A 59 5.83 -12.41 10.01
CA PHE A 59 6.45 -11.14 9.66
C PHE A 59 5.60 -9.95 10.11
N ALA A 60 4.30 -9.95 9.78
CA ALA A 60 3.41 -8.86 10.15
C ALA A 60 3.27 -8.70 11.68
N CYS A 61 3.20 -9.80 12.44
CA CYS A 61 3.07 -9.76 13.90
C CYS A 61 4.36 -9.34 14.62
N THR A 62 5.53 -9.55 14.01
CA THR A 62 6.82 -9.34 14.70
C THR A 62 7.45 -7.99 14.40
N LEU A 63 7.20 -7.40 13.23
CA LEU A 63 7.81 -6.12 12.85
C LEU A 63 7.42 -4.99 13.81
N GLN A 64 8.42 -4.32 14.37
CA GLN A 64 8.25 -3.15 15.22
C GLN A 64 8.67 -1.86 14.50
N TYR A 65 8.16 -0.72 14.99
CA TYR A 65 8.56 0.59 14.44
C TYR A 65 10.07 0.82 14.55
N GLU A 66 10.67 0.34 15.64
CA GLU A 66 12.10 0.47 15.93
C GLU A 66 12.99 -0.31 14.97
N ASP A 67 12.44 -1.31 14.26
CA ASP A 67 13.14 -2.05 13.20
C ASP A 67 13.23 -1.23 11.89
N LEU A 68 12.43 -0.16 11.76
CA LEU A 68 12.37 0.63 10.55
C LEU A 68 13.54 1.62 10.48
N GLY A 69 14.29 1.54 9.38
CA GLY A 69 15.31 2.55 9.06
C GLY A 69 14.69 3.95 8.93
N LYS A 70 15.47 4.98 9.29
CA LYS A 70 15.04 6.39 9.20
C LYS A 70 14.53 6.77 7.80
N ASN A 71 15.14 6.22 6.76
CA ASN A 71 14.74 6.44 5.38
C ASN A 71 13.37 5.81 5.07
N THR A 72 13.10 4.60 5.54
CA THR A 72 11.79 3.93 5.40
C THR A 72 10.70 4.77 6.05
N VAL A 73 10.91 5.19 7.30
CA VAL A 73 9.97 6.08 8.02
C VAL A 73 9.72 7.37 7.24
N HIS A 74 10.78 7.98 6.71
CA HIS A 74 10.67 9.21 5.94
C HIS A 74 9.87 9.02 4.64
N GLU A 75 10.13 7.94 3.90
CA GLU A 75 9.45 7.67 2.64
C GLU A 75 7.97 7.29 2.85
N VAL A 76 7.64 6.52 3.89
CA VAL A 76 6.23 6.24 4.26
C VAL A 76 5.48 7.55 4.51
N LYS A 77 6.07 8.48 5.27
CA LYS A 77 5.46 9.81 5.50
C LYS A 77 5.29 10.59 4.20
N ARG A 78 6.26 10.51 3.29
CA ARG A 78 6.18 11.18 1.98
C ARG A 78 5.06 10.60 1.12
N ARG A 79 4.91 9.27 1.07
CA ARG A 79 3.84 8.61 0.32
C ARG A 79 2.46 8.88 0.92
N LEU A 80 2.37 9.03 2.24
CA LEU A 80 1.12 9.45 2.88
C LEU A 80 0.69 10.83 2.38
N ILE A 81 1.60 11.81 2.38
CA ILE A 81 1.31 13.17 1.90
C ILE A 81 0.91 13.15 0.41
N ASP A 82 1.63 12.39 -0.41
CA ASP A 82 1.32 12.19 -1.84
C ASP A 82 -0.07 11.58 -2.05
N SER A 83 -0.42 10.54 -1.30
CA SER A 83 -1.72 9.86 -1.37
C SER A 83 -2.87 10.79 -0.98
N LEU A 84 -2.67 11.62 0.05
CA LEU A 84 -3.65 12.63 0.44
C LEU A 84 -3.80 13.70 -0.65
N GLY A 85 -2.71 14.10 -1.30
CA GLY A 85 -2.74 15.00 -2.46
C GLY A 85 -3.55 14.43 -3.61
N CYS A 86 -3.35 13.15 -3.94
CA CYS A 86 -4.13 12.43 -4.96
C CYS A 86 -5.62 12.40 -4.60
N ALA A 87 -5.95 12.05 -3.35
CA ALA A 87 -7.33 11.99 -2.88
C ALA A 87 -8.05 13.34 -2.98
N LEU A 88 -7.38 14.43 -2.60
CA LEU A 88 -7.94 15.78 -2.71
C LEU A 88 -8.05 16.24 -4.16
N GLY A 89 -7.08 15.91 -5.01
CA GLY A 89 -7.14 16.21 -6.44
C GLY A 89 -8.33 15.51 -7.12
N ALA A 90 -8.56 14.24 -6.79
CA ALA A 90 -9.65 13.43 -7.31
C ALA A 90 -11.02 13.75 -6.69
N TRP A 91 -11.10 14.67 -5.74
CA TRP A 91 -12.30 14.91 -4.92
C TRP A 91 -13.59 15.06 -5.74
N ASN A 92 -13.57 15.89 -6.78
CA ASN A 92 -14.75 16.16 -7.61
C ASN A 92 -14.95 15.11 -8.73
N GLY A 93 -14.14 14.04 -8.76
CA GLY A 93 -14.33 12.92 -9.67
C GLY A 93 -15.70 12.28 -9.49
N LYS A 94 -16.38 11.98 -10.59
CA LYS A 94 -17.73 11.36 -10.55
C LYS A 94 -17.72 10.03 -9.77
N PRO A 95 -16.79 9.09 -10.00
CA PRO A 95 -16.71 7.87 -9.19
C PRO A 95 -16.44 8.14 -7.72
N CYS A 96 -15.54 9.07 -7.41
CA CYS A 96 -15.23 9.48 -6.04
C CYS A 96 -16.46 10.05 -5.32
N THR A 97 -17.25 10.87 -6.02
CA THR A 97 -18.49 11.45 -5.50
C THR A 97 -19.52 10.38 -5.20
N ILE A 98 -19.69 9.38 -6.08
CA ILE A 98 -20.59 8.25 -5.86
C ILE A 98 -20.12 7.41 -4.66
N ALA A 99 -18.83 7.06 -4.61
CA ALA A 99 -18.26 6.25 -3.53
C ALA A 99 -18.40 6.92 -2.16
N ARG A 100 -18.18 8.24 -2.09
CA ARG A 100 -18.44 9.02 -0.87
C ARG A 100 -19.91 9.06 -0.51
N GLY A 101 -20.80 9.27 -1.48
CA GLY A 101 -22.25 9.24 -1.26
C GLY A 101 -22.68 7.94 -0.58
N LEU A 102 -22.27 6.80 -1.13
CA LEU A 102 -22.53 5.47 -0.55
C LEU A 102 -21.95 5.33 0.86
N ALA A 103 -20.69 5.71 1.07
CA ALA A 103 -20.06 5.60 2.39
C ALA A 103 -20.76 6.47 3.45
N THR A 104 -21.32 7.63 3.06
CA THR A 104 -22.04 8.52 3.98
C THR A 104 -23.44 8.04 4.37
N GLU A 105 -23.98 7.01 3.70
CA GLU A 105 -25.23 6.37 4.12
C GLU A 105 -25.08 5.58 5.43
N PHE A 106 -23.84 5.22 5.78
CA PHE A 106 -23.53 4.46 6.98
C PHE A 106 -22.75 5.30 7.99
N SER A 107 -23.04 5.12 9.27
CA SER A 107 -22.36 5.83 10.37
C SER A 107 -21.85 4.85 11.40
N ALA A 108 -20.64 5.07 11.91
CA ALA A 108 -20.06 4.26 12.98
C ALA A 108 -19.42 5.14 14.06
N LYS A 109 -19.74 4.85 15.34
CA LYS A 109 -19.14 5.57 16.49
C LYS A 109 -17.63 5.36 16.56
N LYS A 110 -17.18 4.13 16.31
CA LYS A 110 -15.77 3.75 16.16
C LYS A 110 -15.46 3.49 14.68
N GLY A 111 -15.77 4.49 13.86
CA GLY A 111 -15.57 4.48 12.42
C GLY A 111 -14.30 5.20 12.00
N ALA A 112 -14.19 5.40 10.69
CA ALA A 112 -13.13 6.17 10.07
C ALA A 112 -13.69 7.32 9.25
N THR A 113 -12.91 8.39 9.19
CA THR A 113 -13.27 9.61 8.50
C THR A 113 -13.19 9.40 6.99
N VAL A 114 -14.27 9.78 6.29
CA VAL A 114 -14.21 9.97 4.84
C VAL A 114 -13.40 11.24 4.60
N ILE A 115 -12.23 11.11 3.94
CA ILE A 115 -11.28 12.20 3.66
C ILE A 115 -12.05 13.40 3.14
N GLY A 116 -11.67 14.63 3.51
CA GLY A 116 -12.34 15.85 3.04
C GLY A 116 -13.71 16.12 3.68
N THR A 117 -14.15 15.31 4.65
CA THR A 117 -15.39 15.53 5.41
C THR A 117 -15.15 15.39 6.92
N SER A 118 -16.19 15.65 7.72
CA SER A 118 -16.24 15.29 9.14
C SER A 118 -17.02 13.99 9.42
N HIS A 119 -17.47 13.29 8.38
CA HIS A 119 -18.32 12.10 8.51
C HIS A 119 -17.49 10.86 8.83
N LYS A 120 -17.94 10.08 9.82
CA LYS A 120 -17.34 8.79 10.18
C LYS A 120 -18.21 7.62 9.73
N ALA A 121 -17.73 6.92 8.71
CA ALA A 121 -18.35 5.69 8.21
C ALA A 121 -17.74 4.45 8.90
N PRO A 122 -18.38 3.27 8.80
CA PRO A 122 -17.70 2.01 9.05
C PRO A 122 -16.34 1.93 8.32
N PRO A 123 -15.29 1.33 8.90
CA PRO A 123 -13.93 1.45 8.37
C PRO A 123 -13.76 0.91 6.94
N ASP A 124 -14.50 -0.12 6.58
CA ASP A 124 -14.57 -0.69 5.22
C ASP A 124 -15.19 0.30 4.21
N TRP A 125 -16.28 0.96 4.57
CA TRP A 125 -16.91 2.01 3.75
C TRP A 125 -16.02 3.25 3.59
N ALA A 126 -15.36 3.66 4.68
CA ALA A 126 -14.40 4.75 4.64
C ALA A 126 -13.19 4.38 3.76
N ALA A 127 -12.65 3.17 3.90
CA ALA A 127 -11.54 2.68 3.09
C ALA A 127 -11.93 2.64 1.60
N PHE A 128 -13.14 2.18 1.27
CA PHE A 128 -13.65 2.18 -0.11
C PHE A 128 -13.72 3.59 -0.70
N ALA A 129 -14.36 4.53 0.00
CA ALA A 129 -14.49 5.91 -0.49
C ALA A 129 -13.14 6.64 -0.59
N ASN A 130 -12.28 6.47 0.41
CA ASN A 130 -10.95 7.07 0.46
C ASN A 130 -10.03 6.47 -0.61
N GLY A 131 -10.04 5.15 -0.77
CA GLY A 131 -9.27 4.42 -1.77
C GLY A 131 -9.67 4.80 -3.19
N CYS A 132 -10.98 4.98 -3.44
CA CYS A 132 -11.47 5.50 -4.70
C CYS A 132 -10.83 6.86 -5.01
N CYS A 133 -10.79 7.79 -4.05
CA CYS A 133 -10.16 9.10 -4.25
C CYS A 133 -8.63 8.98 -4.46
N ILE A 134 -7.93 8.19 -3.65
CA ILE A 134 -6.48 8.01 -3.77
C ILE A 134 -6.11 7.49 -5.16
N ARG A 135 -6.89 6.53 -5.68
CA ARG A 135 -6.56 5.78 -6.91
C ARG A 135 -7.05 6.43 -8.20
N TYR A 136 -8.12 7.23 -8.15
CA TYR A 136 -8.94 7.53 -9.33
C TYR A 136 -8.19 8.12 -10.52
N PHE A 137 -7.28 9.07 -10.29
CA PHE A 137 -6.51 9.70 -11.36
C PHE A 137 -5.25 8.92 -11.77
N ASP A 138 -4.93 7.83 -11.09
CA ASP A 138 -3.70 7.06 -11.35
C ASP A 138 -2.42 7.92 -11.20
N TYR A 139 -2.46 8.89 -10.29
CA TYR A 139 -1.37 9.83 -9.99
C TYR A 139 -0.56 9.42 -8.76
N ASN A 140 -1.04 8.43 -8.03
CA ASN A 140 -0.40 7.91 -6.84
C ASN A 140 0.83 7.07 -7.19
N ASP A 141 1.63 6.75 -6.17
CA ASP A 141 2.96 6.19 -6.36
C ASP A 141 2.99 4.92 -7.22
N THR A 142 4.13 4.66 -7.86
CA THR A 142 4.30 3.47 -8.70
C THR A 142 5.57 2.73 -8.30
N TYR A 143 5.44 1.42 -8.10
CA TYR A 143 6.55 0.48 -8.00
C TYR A 143 6.67 -0.28 -9.31
N LEU A 144 7.83 -0.20 -9.96
CA LEU A 144 8.07 -0.83 -11.26
C LEU A 144 9.00 -2.03 -11.08
N SER A 145 8.43 -3.24 -11.16
CA SER A 145 9.17 -4.50 -11.14
C SER A 145 8.62 -5.46 -12.20
N LYS A 146 8.72 -6.79 -12.00
CA LYS A 146 8.12 -7.76 -12.93
C LYS A 146 6.62 -7.51 -13.08
N GLU A 147 5.94 -7.29 -11.96
CA GLU A 147 4.62 -6.66 -11.92
C GLU A 147 4.78 -5.19 -11.52
N PRO A 148 4.18 -4.22 -12.25
CA PRO A 148 3.99 -2.88 -11.71
C PRO A 148 2.91 -2.90 -10.61
N ALA A 149 3.03 -2.00 -9.64
CA ALA A 149 1.98 -1.80 -8.66
C ALA A 149 1.91 -0.36 -8.17
N HIS A 150 0.81 -0.05 -7.46
CA HIS A 150 0.65 1.17 -6.69
C HIS A 150 0.54 0.85 -5.19
N PRO A 151 1.67 0.70 -4.47
CA PRO A 151 1.64 0.33 -3.05
C PRO A 151 0.87 1.31 -2.16
N SER A 152 0.73 2.59 -2.56
CA SER A 152 -0.09 3.57 -1.84
C SER A 152 -1.58 3.19 -1.75
N ASP A 153 -2.08 2.26 -2.56
CA ASP A 153 -3.48 1.82 -2.48
C ASP A 153 -3.84 1.28 -1.09
N ASN A 154 -2.85 0.73 -0.37
CA ASN A 154 -3.00 0.23 1.00
C ASN A 154 -3.28 1.35 2.04
N PHE A 155 -2.99 2.63 1.74
CA PHE A 155 -3.21 3.72 2.69
C PHE A 155 -4.68 3.87 3.07
N SER A 156 -5.60 3.61 2.14
CA SER A 156 -7.03 3.76 2.41
C SER A 156 -7.49 2.88 3.57
N ALA A 157 -7.17 1.59 3.52
CA ALA A 157 -7.49 0.64 4.57
C ALA A 157 -6.68 0.87 5.85
N VAL A 158 -5.38 1.15 5.73
CA VAL A 158 -4.50 1.40 6.89
C VAL A 158 -4.95 2.63 7.69
N LEU A 159 -5.30 3.73 7.02
CA LEU A 159 -5.79 4.94 7.69
C LEU A 159 -7.17 4.69 8.29
N SER A 160 -8.05 3.99 7.59
CA SER A 160 -9.41 3.73 8.09
C SER A 160 -9.42 2.79 9.29
N ILE A 161 -8.72 1.65 9.24
CA ILE A 161 -8.60 0.77 10.40
C ILE A 161 -7.82 1.45 11.52
N GLY A 162 -6.76 2.16 11.18
CA GLY A 162 -5.93 2.89 12.13
C GLY A 162 -6.72 3.91 12.96
N GLU A 163 -7.59 4.71 12.32
CA GLU A 163 -8.47 5.63 13.05
C GLU A 163 -9.47 4.86 13.93
N ALA A 164 -10.08 3.80 13.39
CA ALA A 164 -11.12 3.04 14.08
C ALA A 164 -10.62 2.35 15.36
N VAL A 165 -9.36 1.88 15.35
CA VAL A 165 -8.71 1.22 16.50
C VAL A 165 -7.92 2.19 17.39
N GLY A 166 -7.81 3.47 17.00
CA GLY A 166 -7.05 4.47 17.74
C GLY A 166 -5.52 4.28 17.66
N ALA A 167 -5.03 3.82 16.51
CA ALA A 167 -3.60 3.58 16.27
C ALA A 167 -2.79 4.88 16.32
N SER A 168 -1.59 4.77 16.89
CA SER A 168 -0.58 5.83 16.88
C SER A 168 0.05 6.00 15.49
N GLY A 169 0.67 7.16 15.26
CA GLY A 169 1.40 7.40 14.01
C GLY A 169 2.54 6.40 13.76
N LYS A 170 3.15 5.86 14.82
CA LYS A 170 4.15 4.78 14.70
C LYS A 170 3.52 3.49 14.17
N GLU A 171 2.40 3.07 14.75
CA GLU A 171 1.64 1.89 14.30
C GLU A 171 1.18 2.04 12.85
N ILE A 172 0.70 3.22 12.44
CA ILE A 172 0.36 3.50 11.02
C ILE A 172 1.59 3.32 10.12
N ILE A 173 2.74 3.89 10.49
CA ILE A 173 3.95 3.80 9.68
C ILE A 173 4.41 2.35 9.54
N THR A 174 4.36 1.57 10.62
CA THR A 174 4.71 0.14 10.59
C THR A 174 3.73 -0.66 9.73
N ALA A 175 2.42 -0.41 9.84
CA ALA A 175 1.41 -1.07 9.01
C ALA A 175 1.61 -0.81 7.51
N VAL A 176 1.91 0.45 7.13
CA VAL A 176 2.24 0.77 5.73
C VAL A 176 3.51 0.06 5.28
N ALA A 177 4.54 0.02 6.14
CA ALA A 177 5.78 -0.68 5.82
C ALA A 177 5.56 -2.19 5.58
N ILE A 178 4.72 -2.84 6.40
CA ILE A 178 4.29 -4.23 6.21
C ILE A 178 3.64 -4.40 4.84
N ALA A 179 2.65 -3.55 4.52
CA ALA A 179 1.93 -3.64 3.25
C ALA A 179 2.86 -3.47 2.04
N TYR A 180 3.70 -2.44 2.07
CA TYR A 180 4.64 -2.15 0.98
C TYR A 180 5.64 -3.28 0.78
N GLU A 181 6.23 -3.80 1.85
CA GLU A 181 7.21 -4.89 1.78
C GLU A 181 6.60 -6.13 1.13
N VAL A 182 5.40 -6.53 1.57
CA VAL A 182 4.73 -7.73 1.04
C VAL A 182 4.34 -7.55 -0.42
N GLN A 183 3.69 -6.44 -0.76
CA GLN A 183 3.23 -6.20 -2.14
C GLN A 183 4.39 -6.06 -3.11
N CYS A 184 5.45 -5.31 -2.75
CA CYS A 184 6.62 -5.15 -3.60
C CYS A 184 7.36 -6.47 -3.80
N ARG A 185 7.46 -7.32 -2.77
CA ARG A 185 8.04 -8.66 -2.93
C ARG A 185 7.25 -9.53 -3.89
N PHE A 186 5.92 -9.50 -3.85
CA PHE A 186 5.12 -10.20 -4.86
C PHE A 186 5.40 -9.69 -6.27
N CYS A 187 5.50 -8.36 -6.43
CA CYS A 187 5.82 -7.71 -7.69
C CYS A 187 7.21 -8.08 -8.23
N ASP A 188 8.18 -8.31 -7.34
CA ASP A 188 9.53 -8.76 -7.71
C ASP A 188 9.57 -10.23 -8.13
N GLN A 189 8.68 -11.06 -7.59
CA GLN A 189 8.70 -12.50 -7.83
C GLN A 189 7.95 -12.88 -9.11
N ALA A 190 6.74 -12.37 -9.30
CA ALA A 190 5.87 -12.80 -10.39
C ALA A 190 5.09 -11.64 -11.00
N SER A 191 4.77 -11.80 -12.28
CA SER A 191 3.76 -10.98 -12.95
C SER A 191 2.48 -11.78 -13.14
N ILE A 192 1.39 -11.27 -12.59
CA ILE A 192 0.03 -11.82 -12.74
C ILE A 192 -0.74 -11.14 -13.86
N ARG A 193 -0.38 -9.91 -14.26
CA ARG A 193 -0.95 -9.27 -15.46
C ARG A 193 -0.63 -10.03 -16.73
N ALA A 194 0.52 -10.70 -16.77
CA ALA A 194 0.89 -11.60 -17.88
C ALA A 194 -0.11 -12.77 -18.03
N ARG A 195 -0.94 -13.02 -17.01
CA ARG A 195 -1.99 -14.03 -16.99
C ARG A 195 -3.40 -13.43 -16.95
N GLY A 196 -3.55 -12.13 -17.23
CA GLY A 196 -4.83 -11.43 -17.30
C GLY A 196 -5.38 -10.89 -15.97
N TRP A 197 -4.59 -10.92 -14.90
CA TRP A 197 -5.02 -10.42 -13.58
C TRP A 197 -4.40 -9.07 -13.25
N ASP A 198 -5.19 -8.18 -12.65
CA ASP A 198 -4.69 -6.88 -12.21
C ASP A 198 -3.82 -7.02 -10.94
N HIS A 199 -2.75 -6.23 -10.86
CA HIS A 199 -1.81 -6.17 -9.74
C HIS A 199 -2.47 -5.79 -8.41
N VAL A 200 -3.64 -5.15 -8.44
CA VAL A 200 -4.47 -4.86 -7.25
C VAL A 200 -4.79 -6.14 -6.47
N THR A 201 -4.77 -7.31 -7.12
CA THR A 201 -4.91 -8.63 -6.47
C THR A 201 -3.84 -8.84 -5.38
N TYR A 202 -2.61 -8.37 -5.58
CA TYR A 202 -1.58 -8.42 -4.53
C TYR A 202 -1.90 -7.52 -3.34
N GLY A 203 -2.59 -6.40 -3.60
CA GLY A 203 -3.06 -5.46 -2.58
C GLY A 203 -3.96 -6.11 -1.52
N ALA A 204 -4.76 -7.10 -1.91
CA ALA A 204 -5.64 -7.82 -0.98
C ALA A 204 -4.87 -8.46 0.17
N PHE A 205 -3.74 -9.13 -0.13
CA PHE A 205 -2.91 -9.79 0.87
C PHE A 205 -2.14 -8.79 1.74
N SER A 206 -1.52 -7.77 1.12
CA SER A 206 -0.75 -6.76 1.85
C SER A 206 -1.63 -5.91 2.77
N THR A 207 -2.83 -5.54 2.30
CA THR A 207 -3.82 -4.81 3.10
C THR A 207 -4.32 -5.65 4.26
N ALA A 208 -4.62 -6.93 4.05
CA ALA A 208 -5.07 -7.83 5.13
C ALA A 208 -4.02 -7.92 6.26
N LEU A 209 -2.74 -8.09 5.92
CA LEU A 209 -1.65 -8.16 6.90
C LEU A 209 -1.47 -6.85 7.67
N ALA A 210 -1.52 -5.70 6.98
CA ALA A 210 -1.39 -4.40 7.62
C ALA A 210 -2.56 -4.10 8.57
N CYS A 211 -3.78 -4.44 8.17
CA CYS A 211 -4.97 -4.30 9.02
C CYS A 211 -4.92 -5.26 10.21
N ALA A 212 -4.47 -6.51 10.02
CA ALA A 212 -4.29 -7.48 11.09
C ALA A 212 -3.30 -6.98 12.15
N TYR A 213 -2.18 -6.38 11.71
CA TYR A 213 -1.22 -5.72 12.60
C TYR A 213 -1.87 -4.61 13.43
N LEU A 214 -2.62 -3.69 12.80
CA LEU A 214 -3.30 -2.59 13.52
C LEU A 214 -4.37 -3.09 14.48
N MET A 215 -5.07 -4.15 14.12
CA MET A 215 -6.09 -4.80 14.95
C MET A 215 -5.50 -5.66 16.07
N LYS A 216 -4.16 -5.80 16.13
CA LYS A 216 -3.43 -6.59 17.14
C LYS A 216 -3.86 -8.05 17.15
N LEU A 217 -4.09 -8.60 15.96
CA LEU A 217 -4.40 -10.02 15.79
C LEU A 217 -3.16 -10.86 16.12
N ASP A 218 -3.38 -12.04 16.70
CA ASP A 218 -2.31 -13.01 16.89
C ASP A 218 -1.86 -13.66 15.57
N ALA A 219 -0.79 -14.46 15.60
CA ALA A 219 -0.22 -15.07 14.40
C ALA A 219 -1.20 -16.02 13.67
N GLU A 220 -2.04 -16.75 14.41
CA GLU A 220 -3.03 -17.66 13.83
C GLU A 220 -4.17 -16.86 13.18
N GLN A 221 -4.69 -15.85 13.87
CA GLN A 221 -5.72 -14.94 13.34
C GLN A 221 -5.22 -14.18 12.11
N THR A 222 -3.97 -13.69 12.14
CA THR A 222 -3.34 -13.00 11.01
C THR A 222 -3.17 -13.94 9.81
N ARG A 223 -2.79 -15.20 10.06
CA ARG A 223 -2.75 -16.22 9.01
C ARG A 223 -4.13 -16.47 8.40
N HIS A 224 -5.16 -16.56 9.21
CA HIS A 224 -6.52 -16.73 8.72
C HIS A 224 -6.98 -15.54 7.86
N ALA A 225 -6.54 -14.32 8.19
CA ALA A 225 -6.88 -13.12 7.43
C ALA A 225 -6.22 -13.06 6.03
N VAL A 226 -5.05 -13.70 5.85
CA VAL A 226 -4.28 -13.65 4.59
C VAL A 226 -4.41 -14.92 3.73
N ASN A 227 -5.14 -15.93 4.21
CA ASN A 227 -5.41 -17.20 3.52
C ASN A 227 -6.64 -17.10 2.62
#